data_AF-A0A7X7JX64-F1
#
_entry.id   AF-A0A7X7JX64-F1
#
_cell.length_a   1.000
_cell.length_b   1.000
_cell.length_c   1.000
_cell.angle_alpha   90.00
_cell.angle_beta   90.00
_cell.angle_gamma   90.00
#
_symmetry.space_group_name_H-M   'P 1'
#
loop_
_entity.id
_entity.type
_entity.pdbx_description
1 polymer ?
#
loop_
_entity_poly.entity_id
_entity_poly.type
_entity_poly.pdbx_seq_one_letter_code
_entity_poly.pdbx_strand_id
1 'polypeptide(L)' 'GDLLFLLDQRDVYASVGSACRAGVHQPSEVLLAMGRSDDEAAASLRFSMGWSTTDEDVDRLLAALDECVESARLAF' A
#
# COMPACT_ATOMS: atom_id res chain seq x y z
N GLY A 1 -1.86 -7.87 3.80
CA GLY A 1 -0.75 -7.58 4.73
C GLY A 1 0.61 -7.76 4.05
N ASP A 2 0.71 -8.69 3.11
CA ASP A 2 1.98 -9.16 2.58
C ASP A 2 2.67 -8.13 1.67
N LEU A 3 1.88 -7.36 0.91
CA LEU A 3 2.46 -6.39 -0.03
C LEU A 3 3.21 -5.24 0.65
N LEU A 4 2.72 -4.75 1.80
CA LEU A 4 3.42 -3.71 2.56
C LEU A 4 4.76 -4.21 3.11
N PHE A 5 4.80 -5.46 3.55
CA PHE A 5 6.02 -6.10 4.03
C PHE A 5 7.04 -6.32 2.90
N LEU A 6 6.59 -6.73 1.72
CA LEU A 6 7.46 -6.90 0.55
C LEU A 6 8.08 -5.57 0.06
N LEU A 7 7.34 -4.47 0.19
CA LEU A 7 7.82 -3.12 -0.13
C LEU A 7 8.85 -2.62 0.90
N ASP A 8 8.62 -2.87 2.19
CA ASP A 8 9.55 -2.51 3.27
C ASP A 8 10.93 -3.16 3.08
N GLN A 9 10.97 -4.42 2.65
CA GLN A 9 12.23 -5.11 2.31
C GLN A 9 13.00 -4.50 1.12
N ARG A 10 12.35 -3.64 0.34
CA ARG A 10 12.92 -2.94 -0.81
C ARG A 10 13.14 -1.45 -0.53
N ASP A 11 13.18 -1.07 0.74
CA ASP A 11 13.33 0.32 1.21
C ASP A 11 12.22 1.26 0.70
N VAL A 12 11.03 0.73 0.42
CA VAL A 12 9.84 1.49 0.04
C VAL A 12 8.82 1.49 1.19
N TYR A 13 8.65 2.65 1.81
CA TYR A 13 7.74 2.82 2.95
C TYR A 13 6.37 3.34 2.49
N ALA A 14 5.30 2.66 2.90
CA ALA A 14 3.93 3.01 2.57
C ALA A 14 2.98 2.80 3.77
N SER A 15 1.71 3.11 3.60
CA SER A 15 0.67 2.88 4.60
C SER A 15 -0.49 2.09 3.99
N VAL A 16 -1.12 1.20 4.76
CA VAL A 16 -2.31 0.44 4.37
C VAL A 16 -3.53 0.97 5.10
N GLY A 17 -4.60 1.28 4.36
CA GLY A 17 -5.85 1.82 4.93
C GLY A 17 -5.67 3.10 5.76
N SER A 18 -6.78 3.72 6.16
CA SER A 18 -6.76 4.93 7.01
C SER A 18 -7.07 4.65 8.49
N ALA A 19 -7.39 3.40 8.86
CA ALA A 19 -7.89 3.09 10.19
C ALA A 19 -6.76 2.63 11.12
N CYS A 20 -5.94 3.57 11.60
CA CYS A 20 -5.19 3.38 12.84
C CYS A 20 -6.16 3.30 14.02
N ARG A 21 -6.88 2.18 14.18
CA ARG A 21 -7.47 1.77 15.45
C ARG A 21 -6.67 0.58 15.94
N ALA A 22 -5.93 0.80 17.03
CA ALA A 22 -5.04 -0.17 17.67
C ALA A 22 -5.58 -1.60 17.60
N GLY A 23 -4.95 -2.44 16.78
CA GLY A 23 -5.10 -3.90 16.80
C GLY A 23 -6.22 -4.53 15.94
N VAL A 24 -7.00 -3.77 15.16
CA VAL A 24 -8.05 -4.36 14.29
C VAL A 24 -7.90 -3.84 12.86
N HIS A 25 -7.59 -4.75 11.91
CA HIS A 25 -7.66 -4.45 10.48
C HIS A 25 -9.12 -4.21 10.09
N GLN A 26 -9.53 -2.94 10.02
CA GLN A 26 -10.83 -2.55 9.48
C GLN A 26 -10.63 -1.82 8.14
N PRO A 27 -11.54 -2.00 7.17
CA PRO A 27 -11.48 -1.27 5.90
C PRO A 27 -11.51 0.24 6.12
N SER A 28 -10.91 1.01 5.21
CA SER A 28 -10.94 2.47 5.29
C SER A 28 -12.37 3.01 5.17
N GLU A 29 -12.89 3.66 6.21
CA GLU A 29 -14.20 4.32 6.18
C GLU A 29 -14.31 5.35 5.05
N VAL A 30 -13.19 6.00 4.68
CA VAL A 30 -13.14 6.94 3.56
C VAL A 30 -13.34 6.22 2.24
N LEU A 31 -12.65 5.09 2.00
CA LEU A 31 -12.81 4.32 0.77
C LEU A 31 -14.23 3.72 0.66
N LEU A 32 -14.79 3.25 1.77
CA LEU A 32 -16.18 2.81 1.83
C LEU A 32 -17.15 3.95 1.46
N ALA A 33 -16.95 5.14 2.04
CA ALA A 33 -17.76 6.33 1.71
C ALA A 33 -17.59 6.78 0.24
N MET A 34 -16.44 6.49 -0.38
CA MET A 34 -16.21 6.69 -1.82
C MET A 34 -16.88 5.62 -2.70
N GLY A 35 -17.62 4.67 -2.11
CA GLY A 35 -18.34 3.62 -2.81
C GLY A 35 -17.51 2.39 -3.16
N ARG A 36 -16.35 2.20 -2.52
CA ARG A 36 -15.56 0.97 -2.65
C ARG A 36 -16.17 -0.14 -1.80
N SER A 37 -16.04 -1.37 -2.28
CA SER A 37 -16.36 -2.58 -1.51
C SER A 37 -15.43 -2.74 -0.31
N ASP A 38 -15.84 -3.54 0.68
CA ASP A 38 -14.99 -3.91 1.82
C ASP A 38 -13.66 -4.53 1.38
N ASP A 39 -13.68 -5.39 0.35
CA ASP A 39 -12.48 -6.03 -0.19
C ASP A 39 -11.52 -5.01 -0.82
N GLU A 40 -12.03 -4.10 -1.66
CA GLU A 40 -11.22 -3.02 -2.25
C GLU A 40 -10.67 -2.08 -1.18
N ALA A 41 -11.48 -1.73 -0.18
CA ALA A 41 -11.08 -0.83 0.89
C ALA A 41 -10.01 -1.47 1.79
N ALA A 42 -10.09 -2.78 2.04
CA ALA A 42 -9.11 -3.56 2.79
C ALA A 42 -7.81 -3.81 2.02
N ALA A 43 -7.84 -3.81 0.69
CA ALA A 43 -6.69 -4.04 -0.18
C ALA A 43 -5.95 -2.76 -0.61
N SER A 44 -6.20 -1.63 0.05
CA SER A 44 -5.64 -0.32 -0.34
C SER A 44 -4.23 -0.05 0.20
N LEU A 45 -3.40 0.61 -0.63
CA LEU A 45 -2.10 1.16 -0.27
C LEU A 45 -2.08 2.67 -0.52
N ARG A 46 -1.42 3.42 0.36
CA ARG A 46 -1.22 4.86 0.25
C ARG A 46 0.27 5.19 0.27
N PHE A 47 0.71 5.87 -0.79
CA PHE A 47 2.01 6.51 -0.89
C PHE A 47 1.85 8.01 -0.71
N SER A 48 2.67 8.61 0.15
CA SER A 48 2.69 10.05 0.40
C SER A 48 4.05 10.59 -0.02
N MET A 49 4.06 11.66 -0.79
CA MET A 49 5.28 12.31 -1.27
C MET A 49 5.50 13.64 -0.54
N GLY A 50 6.75 14.04 -0.41
CA GLY A 50 7.15 15.29 0.24
C GLY A 50 8.01 16.16 -0.67
N TRP A 51 8.41 17.33 -0.17
CA TRP A 51 9.27 18.29 -0.88
C TRP A 51 10.64 17.76 -1.35
N SER A 52 11.09 16.64 -0.80
CA SER A 52 12.38 16.00 -1.09
C SER A 52 12.21 14.76 -1.97
N THR A 53 10.98 14.38 -2.32
CA THR A 53 10.72 13.28 -3.23
C THR A 53 11.17 13.70 -4.63
N THR A 54 11.94 12.84 -5.26
CA THR A 54 12.47 13.03 -6.62
C THR A 54 11.82 12.07 -7.60
N ASP A 55 11.94 12.34 -8.89
CA ASP A 55 11.49 11.42 -9.94
C ASP A 55 12.19 10.05 -9.82
N GLU A 56 13.45 10.02 -9.39
CA GLU A 56 14.18 8.78 -9.15
C GLU A 56 13.55 7.93 -8.03
N ASP A 57 13.01 8.56 -6.98
CA ASP A 57 12.28 7.85 -5.93
C ASP A 57 10.99 7.21 -6.48
N VAL A 58 10.32 7.90 -7.41
CA VAL A 58 9.11 7.37 -8.08
C VAL A 58 9.47 6.20 -8.98
N ASP A 59 10.55 6.30 -9.75
CA ASP A 59 11.02 5.20 -10.61
C ASP A 59 11.38 3.96 -9.78
N ARG A 60 12.06 4.14 -8.64
CA ARG A 60 12.37 3.05 -7.69
C ARG A 60 11.10 2.44 -7.11
N LEU A 61 10.13 3.27 -6.71
CA LEU A 61 8.83 2.79 -6.23
C LEU A 61 8.12 1.93 -7.27
N LEU A 62 8.06 2.37 -8.53
CA LEU A 62 7.39 1.63 -9.61
C LEU A 62 8.05 0.27 -9.86
N ALA A 63 9.39 0.23 -9.94
CA ALA A 63 10.13 -1.02 -10.11
C ALA A 63 9.89 -2.00 -8.94
N ALA A 64 9.96 -1.51 -7.70
CA ALA A 64 9.71 -2.34 -6.53
C ALA A 64 8.25 -2.82 -6.46
N LEU A 65 7.29 -1.97 -6.83
CA LEU A 65 5.88 -2.31 -6.77
C LEU A 65 5.53 -3.45 -7.74
N ASP A 66 6.04 -3.41 -8.97
CA ASP A 66 5.80 -4.46 -9.95
C ASP A 66 6.30 -5.83 -9.44
N GLU A 67 7.53 -5.89 -8.94
CA GLU A 67 8.08 -7.12 -8.37
C GLU A 67 7.27 -7.65 -7.17
N CYS A 68 6.87 -6.74 -6.29
CA CYS A 68 6.11 -7.07 -5.09
C CYS A 68 4.71 -7.58 -5.42
N VAL A 69 4.03 -6.98 -6.41
CA VAL A 69 2.70 -7.41 -6.86
C VAL A 69 2.77 -8.79 -7.50
N GLU A 70 3.75 -9.04 -8.36
CA GLU A 70 3.93 -10.37 -8.97
C GLU A 70 4.24 -11.42 -7.91
N SER A 71 5.11 -11.11 -6.95
CA SER A 71 5.44 -12.01 -5.84
C SER A 71 4.21 -12.31 -4.97
N ALA A 72 3.41 -11.29 -4.65
CA ALA A 72 2.19 -11.45 -3.86
C ALA A 72 1.14 -12.31 -4.59
N ARG A 73 1.02 -12.17 -5.91
CA ARG A 73 0.10 -12.98 -6.73
C ARG A 73 0.48 -14.46 -6.78
N LEU A 74 1.78 -14.79 -6.77
CA LEU A 74 2.28 -16.16 -6.81
C LEU A 74 2.18 -16.90 -5.46
N ALA A 75 2.04 -16.16 -4.36
CA ALA A 75 1.93 -16.71 -3.02
C ALA A 75 0.51 -17.21 -2.66
N PHE A 76 -0.48 -16.98 -3.53
CA PHE A 76 -1.89 -17.37 -3.38
C PHE A 76 -2.41 -18.07 -4.65
#